data_AF-A0A258L0K5-F1
#
_entry.id   AF-A0A258L0K5-F1
#
_cell.length_a   1.000
_cell.length_b   1.000
_cell.length_c   1.000
_cell.angle_alpha   90.00
_cell.angle_beta   90.00
_cell.angle_gamma   90.00
#
_symmetry.space_group_name_H-M   'P 1'
#
loop_
_entity.id
_entity.type
_entity.pdbx_description
1 polymer ?
#
loop_
_entity_poly.entity_id
_entity_poly.type
_entity_poly.pdbx_seq_one_letter_code
_entity_poly.pdbx_strand_id
1 'polypeptide(L)'
;MTGTPDTHRTASRSLYTAEERRRRDASPWTLVQGILAPVQFFVFLVSLWLVVRFLMTGEGETAATISVVVKTFVLYTIMITGSIWEKDVFGRYLFAPAFFWEDVVSMLVLALHTAYLYAVFTGWLGVEGQMWLALAAYATYIVNAAQFVWKLRMARLQGASSSSVPPTGAEVAS
;
A
#
# COMPACT_ATOMS: atom_id res chain seq x y z
N MET A 1 -6.50 -28.37 42.89
CA MET A 1 -6.99 -27.28 42.03
C MET A 1 -5.77 -26.60 41.41
N THR A 2 -5.24 -27.15 40.32
CA THR A 2 -4.05 -26.67 39.63
C THR A 2 -4.50 -25.91 38.40
N GLY A 3 -4.49 -24.58 38.48
CA GLY A 3 -4.75 -23.71 37.32
C GLY A 3 -3.53 -23.72 36.40
N THR A 4 -3.72 -24.19 35.17
CA THR A 4 -2.74 -24.04 34.10
C THR A 4 -2.69 -22.56 33.72
N PRO A 5 -1.51 -21.92 33.65
CA PRO A 5 -1.42 -20.56 33.14
C PRO A 5 -1.70 -20.61 31.63
N ASP A 6 -2.82 -19.99 31.23
CA ASP A 6 -3.11 -19.70 29.82
C ASP A 6 -1.98 -18.82 29.29
N THR A 7 -1.04 -19.46 28.63
CA THR A 7 -0.08 -18.78 27.78
C THR A 7 -0.88 -18.22 26.61
N HIS A 8 -1.29 -16.96 26.72
CA HIS A 8 -1.56 -16.11 25.55
C HIS A 8 -0.24 -15.99 24.78
N ARG A 9 0.12 -17.08 24.09
CA ARG A 9 1.15 -17.14 23.08
C ARG A 9 0.73 -16.11 22.06
N THR A 10 1.40 -14.96 22.08
CA THR A 10 1.29 -13.90 21.07
C THR A 10 1.36 -14.59 19.73
N ALA A 11 0.19 -14.88 19.15
CA ALA A 11 0.09 -15.43 17.84
C ALA A 11 0.82 -14.42 16.96
N SER A 12 1.87 -14.85 16.27
CA SER A 12 2.43 -14.08 15.18
C SER A 12 1.23 -13.60 14.36
N ARG A 13 0.99 -12.28 14.38
CA ARG A 13 -0.29 -11.70 13.97
C ARG A 13 -0.37 -11.91 12.47
N SER A 14 -0.95 -13.04 12.06
CA SER A 14 -1.15 -13.38 10.66
C SER A 14 -1.91 -12.21 10.03
N LEU A 15 -1.48 -11.79 8.84
CA LEU A 15 -2.06 -10.63 8.15
C LEU A 15 -3.58 -10.76 7.97
N TYR A 16 -4.07 -12.01 7.92
CA TYR A 16 -5.48 -12.36 7.81
C TYR A 16 -5.79 -13.54 8.74
N THR A 17 -6.93 -13.47 9.42
CA THR A 17 -7.63 -14.65 9.94
C THR A 17 -8.04 -15.59 8.80
N ALA A 18 -8.45 -16.82 9.13
CA ALA A 18 -8.94 -17.78 8.12
C ALA A 18 -10.15 -17.23 7.34
N GLU A 19 -11.06 -16.54 8.04
CA GLU A 19 -12.25 -15.96 7.41
C GLU A 19 -11.90 -14.75 6.53
N GLU A 20 -11.04 -13.85 6.99
CA GLU A 20 -10.56 -12.73 6.17
C GLU A 20 -9.83 -13.21 4.92
N ARG A 21 -9.05 -14.29 5.02
CA ARG A 21 -8.39 -14.90 3.86
C ARG A 21 -9.40 -15.43 2.85
N ARG A 22 -10.45 -16.14 3.31
CA ARG A 22 -11.54 -16.61 2.43
C ARG A 22 -12.24 -15.45 1.74
N ARG A 23 -12.55 -14.36 2.46
CA ARG A 23 -13.17 -13.16 1.88
C ARG A 23 -12.26 -12.49 0.85
N ARG A 24 -10.96 -12.36 1.13
CA ARG A 24 -9.96 -11.84 0.19
C ARG A 24 -9.90 -12.66 -1.09
N ASP A 25 -9.83 -13.98 -0.96
CA ASP A 25 -9.67 -14.88 -2.11
C ASP A 25 -10.94 -14.91 -2.99
N ALA A 26 -12.11 -14.63 -2.40
CA ALA A 26 -13.37 -14.48 -3.13
C ALA A 26 -13.60 -13.06 -3.72
N SER A 27 -12.91 -12.03 -3.23
CA SER A 27 -13.14 -10.65 -3.65
C SER A 27 -12.51 -10.36 -5.02
N PRO A 28 -13.30 -9.90 -6.03
CA PRO A 28 -12.76 -9.53 -7.34
C PRO A 28 -11.80 -8.35 -7.26
N TRP A 29 -11.92 -7.52 -6.21
CA TRP A 29 -11.04 -6.38 -6.01
C TRP A 29 -9.59 -6.77 -5.73
N THR A 30 -9.34 -8.00 -5.26
CA THR A 30 -7.97 -8.53 -5.12
C THR A 30 -7.25 -8.54 -6.48
N LEU A 31 -7.94 -8.93 -7.56
CA LEU A 31 -7.41 -8.90 -8.92
C LEU A 31 -7.22 -7.45 -9.40
N VAL A 32 -8.21 -6.59 -9.17
CA VAL A 32 -8.14 -5.17 -9.53
C VAL A 32 -6.92 -4.50 -8.89
N GLN A 33 -6.70 -4.72 -7.60
CA GLN A 33 -5.52 -4.22 -6.89
C GLN A 33 -4.21 -4.82 -7.44
N GLY A 34 -4.22 -6.12 -7.77
CA GLY A 34 -3.08 -6.80 -8.39
C GLY A 34 -2.66 -6.21 -9.75
N ILE A 35 -3.60 -5.58 -10.48
CA ILE A 35 -3.33 -4.88 -11.75
C ILE A 35 -2.99 -3.41 -11.51
N LEU A 36 -3.78 -2.72 -10.67
CA LEU A 36 -3.61 -1.29 -10.42
C LEU A 36 -2.27 -0.99 -9.73
N ALA A 37 -1.77 -1.85 -8.85
CA ALA A 37 -0.50 -1.61 -8.17
C ALA A 37 0.70 -1.56 -9.15
N PRO A 38 0.89 -2.53 -10.08
CA PRO A 38 1.88 -2.43 -11.15
C PRO A 38 1.69 -1.22 -12.07
N VAL A 39 0.45 -0.92 -12.48
CA VAL A 39 0.15 0.26 -13.32
C VAL A 39 0.55 1.54 -12.61
N GLN A 40 0.19 1.67 -11.33
CA GLN A 40 0.53 2.82 -10.49
C GLN A 40 2.05 3.00 -10.35
N PHE A 41 2.79 1.90 -10.25
CA PHE A 41 4.26 1.92 -10.20
C PHE A 41 4.89 2.34 -11.54
N PHE A 42 4.36 1.88 -12.68
CA PHE A 42 4.85 2.32 -13.98
C PHE A 42 4.57 3.81 -14.24
N VAL A 43 3.34 4.27 -13.96
CA VAL A 43 2.96 5.68 -14.06
C VAL A 43 3.82 6.54 -13.14
N PHE A 44 4.15 6.04 -11.94
CA PHE A 44 5.13 6.67 -11.06
C PHE A 44 6.49 6.88 -11.73
N LEU A 45 7.08 5.85 -12.32
CA LEU A 45 8.42 5.95 -12.92
C LEU A 45 8.47 6.93 -14.09
N VAL A 46 7.46 6.90 -14.97
CA VAL A 46 7.36 7.83 -16.10
C VAL A 46 7.22 9.27 -15.60
N SER A 47 6.36 9.48 -14.61
CA SER A 47 6.13 10.81 -14.04
C SER A 47 7.36 11.34 -13.31
N LEU A 48 8.03 10.50 -12.52
CA LEU A 48 9.29 10.85 -11.86
C LEU A 48 10.36 11.29 -12.87
N TRP A 49 10.54 10.53 -13.95
CA TRP A 49 11.50 10.88 -15.00
C TRP A 49 11.18 12.24 -15.64
N LEU A 50 9.91 12.50 -15.98
CA LEU A 50 9.48 13.77 -16.57
C LEU A 50 9.70 14.95 -15.61
N VAL A 51 9.33 14.80 -14.34
CA VAL A 51 9.51 15.82 -13.30
C VAL A 51 10.99 16.15 -13.11
N VAL A 52 11.85 15.13 -12.98
CA VAL A 52 13.30 15.32 -12.82
C VAL A 52 13.92 15.94 -14.08
N ARG A 53 13.52 15.49 -15.28
CA ARG A 53 13.99 16.09 -16.53
C ARG A 53 13.67 17.58 -16.58
N PHE A 54 12.44 17.96 -16.27
CA PHE A 54 12.04 19.36 -16.26
C PHE A 54 12.86 20.17 -15.25
N LEU A 55 13.02 19.68 -14.02
CA LEU A 55 13.82 20.37 -13.00
C LEU A 55 15.31 20.54 -13.39
N MET A 56 15.87 19.59 -14.14
CA MET A 56 17.27 19.65 -14.57
C MET A 56 17.51 20.52 -15.81
N THR A 57 16.53 20.59 -16.72
CA THR A 57 16.73 21.17 -18.06
C THR A 57 15.86 22.40 -18.34
N GLY A 58 14.81 22.61 -17.57
CA GLY A 58 13.75 23.58 -17.85
C GLY A 58 12.78 23.15 -18.97
N GLU A 59 13.01 22.00 -19.62
CA GLU A 59 12.18 21.54 -20.74
C GLU A 59 11.12 20.52 -20.33
N GLY A 60 9.99 20.51 -21.04
CA GLY A 60 8.95 19.48 -20.87
C GLY A 60 7.98 19.74 -19.71
N GLU A 61 7.85 20.98 -19.27
CA GLU A 61 6.92 21.42 -18.23
C GLU A 61 5.52 20.82 -18.37
N THR A 62 4.92 20.95 -19.55
CA THR A 62 3.55 20.47 -19.82
C THR A 62 3.47 18.95 -19.66
N ALA A 63 4.47 18.21 -20.14
CA ALA A 63 4.50 16.76 -20.00
C ALA A 63 4.68 16.34 -18.54
N ALA A 64 5.56 17.00 -17.79
CA ALA A 64 5.73 16.78 -16.36
C ALA A 64 4.40 17.03 -15.61
N THR A 65 3.77 18.17 -15.85
CA THR A 65 2.49 18.54 -15.21
C THR A 65 1.39 17.54 -15.52
N ILE A 66 1.17 17.20 -16.80
CA ILE A 66 0.17 16.21 -17.21
C ILE A 66 0.47 14.85 -16.57
N SER A 67 1.73 14.44 -16.50
CA SER A 67 2.08 13.15 -15.91
C SER A 67 1.73 13.08 -14.42
N VAL A 68 1.93 14.16 -13.66
CA VAL A 68 1.56 14.21 -12.24
C VAL A 68 0.03 14.18 -12.09
N VAL A 69 -0.70 14.93 -12.92
CA VAL A 69 -2.17 14.93 -12.93
C VAL A 69 -2.72 13.53 -13.24
N VAL A 70 -2.23 12.88 -14.28
CA VAL A 70 -2.61 11.50 -14.64
C VAL A 70 -2.31 10.55 -13.49
N LYS A 71 -1.10 10.62 -12.92
CA LYS A 71 -0.73 9.84 -11.74
C LYS A 71 -1.68 10.05 -10.56
N THR A 72 -2.12 11.28 -10.31
CA THR A 72 -3.08 11.58 -9.24
C THR A 72 -4.42 10.89 -9.50
N PHE A 73 -4.93 10.86 -10.73
CA PHE A 73 -6.17 10.14 -11.04
C PHE A 73 -6.03 8.62 -10.87
N VAL A 74 -4.89 8.05 -11.25
CA VAL A 74 -4.61 6.62 -11.00
C VAL A 74 -4.50 6.36 -9.48
N LEU A 75 -3.89 7.27 -8.72
CA LEU A 75 -3.86 7.22 -7.26
C LEU A 75 -5.26 7.23 -6.65
N TYR A 76 -6.14 8.13 -7.07
CA TYR A 76 -7.53 8.16 -6.58
C TYR A 76 -8.25 6.85 -6.89
N THR A 77 -8.05 6.32 -8.10
CA THR A 77 -8.66 5.06 -8.53
C THR A 77 -8.22 3.89 -7.66
N ILE A 78 -6.92 3.72 -7.42
CA ILE A 78 -6.41 2.62 -6.58
C ILE A 78 -6.82 2.78 -5.12
N MET A 79 -6.89 4.01 -4.61
CA MET A 79 -7.33 4.28 -3.23
C MET A 79 -8.82 3.98 -3.02
N ILE A 80 -9.68 4.42 -3.95
CA ILE A 80 -11.12 4.16 -3.88
C ILE A 80 -11.38 2.65 -3.97
N THR A 81 -10.81 1.98 -4.98
CA THR A 81 -10.99 0.53 -5.15
C THR A 81 -10.35 -0.27 -4.02
N GLY A 82 -9.22 0.19 -3.47
CA GLY A 82 -8.57 -0.39 -2.28
C GLY A 82 -9.45 -0.28 -1.04
N SER A 83 -10.12 0.87 -0.87
CA SER A 83 -11.04 1.05 0.26
C SER A 83 -12.26 0.12 0.18
N ILE A 84 -12.76 -0.14 -1.03
CA ILE A 84 -13.86 -1.08 -1.25
C ILE A 84 -13.39 -2.51 -0.96
N TRP A 85 -12.19 -2.87 -1.41
CA TRP A 85 -11.57 -4.16 -1.08
C TRP A 85 -11.42 -4.35 0.44
N GLU A 86 -10.96 -3.33 1.18
CA GLU A 86 -10.86 -3.43 2.63
C GLU A 86 -12.21 -3.63 3.29
N LYS A 87 -13.27 -3.00 2.77
CA LYS A 87 -14.62 -3.22 3.29
C LYS A 87 -15.07 -4.66 3.09
N ASP A 88 -14.79 -5.26 1.94
CA ASP A 88 -15.14 -6.65 1.67
C ASP A 88 -14.38 -7.62 2.58
N VAL A 89 -13.11 -7.34 2.86
CA VAL A 89 -12.24 -8.24 3.63
C VAL A 89 -12.34 -8.04 5.13
N PHE A 90 -12.50 -6.80 5.61
CA PHE A 90 -12.41 -6.42 7.03
C PHE A 90 -13.68 -5.76 7.58
N GLY A 91 -14.67 -5.46 6.73
CA GLY A 91 -15.89 -4.76 7.12
C GLY A 91 -15.72 -3.25 7.36
N ARG A 92 -14.60 -2.66 6.92
CA ARG A 92 -14.28 -1.22 7.07
C ARG A 92 -13.62 -0.69 5.81
N TYR A 93 -13.91 0.56 5.43
CA TYR A 93 -13.37 1.13 4.19
C TYR A 93 -11.86 1.42 4.23
N LEU A 94 -11.29 1.77 5.37
CA LEU A 94 -9.86 2.02 5.55
C LEU A 94 -9.53 1.78 7.03
N PHE A 95 -8.24 1.76 7.35
CA PHE A 95 -7.71 1.70 8.70
C PHE A 95 -8.04 0.39 9.41
N ALA A 96 -8.15 -0.71 8.65
CA ALA A 96 -8.14 -2.03 9.26
C ALA A 96 -6.88 -2.16 10.15
N PRO A 97 -6.95 -2.79 11.33
CA PRO A 97 -5.79 -2.86 12.24
C PRO A 97 -4.52 -3.44 11.60
N ALA A 98 -4.69 -4.26 10.57
CA ALA A 98 -3.61 -4.85 9.79
C ALA A 98 -2.95 -3.87 8.80
N PHE A 99 -3.62 -2.80 8.39
CA PHE A 99 -3.21 -1.84 7.34
C PHE A 99 -3.17 -0.36 7.81
N PHE A 100 -3.51 -0.11 9.07
CA PHE A 100 -3.63 1.24 9.63
C PHE A 100 -2.48 2.19 9.27
N TRP A 101 -1.23 1.75 9.43
CA TRP A 101 -0.07 2.60 9.18
C TRP A 101 0.16 2.87 7.69
N GLU A 102 -0.09 1.89 6.83
CA GLU A 102 -0.06 2.08 5.38
C GLU A 102 -1.14 3.05 4.93
N ASP A 103 -2.32 3.01 5.54
CA ASP A 103 -3.41 3.93 5.22
C ASP A 103 -3.09 5.35 5.64
N VAL A 104 -2.48 5.55 6.82
CA VAL A 104 -2.02 6.88 7.27
C VAL A 104 -1.02 7.47 6.27
N VAL A 105 -0.03 6.69 5.84
CA VAL A 105 0.95 7.17 4.85
C VAL A 105 0.30 7.39 3.49
N SER A 106 -0.62 6.51 3.07
CA SER A 106 -1.35 6.67 1.82
C SER A 106 -2.25 7.91 1.82
N MET A 107 -2.84 8.28 2.96
CA MET A 107 -3.57 9.53 3.12
C MET A 107 -2.65 10.74 2.98
N LEU A 108 -1.41 10.68 3.47
CA LEU A 108 -0.43 11.74 3.24
C LEU A 108 -0.05 11.85 1.75
N VAL A 109 0.20 10.73 1.08
CA VAL A 109 0.47 10.70 -0.38
C VAL A 109 -0.72 11.31 -1.14
N LEU A 110 -1.94 10.92 -0.79
CA LEU A 110 -3.18 11.45 -1.36
C LEU A 110 -3.27 12.96 -1.15
N ALA A 111 -3.06 13.44 0.08
CA ALA A 111 -3.12 14.85 0.42
C ALA A 111 -2.10 15.69 -0.37
N LEU A 112 -0.87 15.21 -0.52
CA LEU A 112 0.17 15.91 -1.30
C LEU A 112 -0.20 15.99 -2.79
N HIS A 113 -0.74 14.91 -3.35
CA HIS A 113 -1.24 14.91 -4.73
C HIS A 113 -2.47 15.82 -4.92
N THR A 114 -3.38 15.87 -3.95
CA THR A 114 -4.52 16.79 -3.96
C THR A 114 -4.04 18.24 -3.88
N ALA A 115 -3.05 18.53 -3.03
CA ALA A 115 -2.43 19.85 -2.93
C ALA A 115 -1.74 20.25 -4.24
N TYR A 116 -1.12 19.30 -4.94
CA TYR A 116 -0.56 19.52 -6.28
C TYR A 116 -1.65 19.92 -7.28
N LEU A 117 -2.78 19.19 -7.34
CA LEU A 117 -3.89 19.56 -8.22
C LEU A 117 -4.44 20.96 -7.90
N TYR A 118 -4.57 21.28 -6.61
CA TYR A 118 -4.97 22.61 -6.16
C TYR A 118 -3.98 23.69 -6.59
N ALA A 119 -2.67 23.38 -6.58
CA ALA A 119 -1.61 24.24 -7.08
C ALA A 119 -1.70 24.51 -8.58
N VAL A 120 -1.91 23.47 -9.38
CA VAL A 120 -2.15 23.62 -10.82
C VAL A 120 -3.41 24.44 -11.09
N PHE A 121 -4.49 24.22 -10.34
CA PHE A 121 -5.77 24.87 -10.58
C PHE A 121 -5.79 26.35 -10.21
N THR A 122 -5.20 26.73 -9.08
CA THR A 122 -5.24 28.13 -8.59
C THR A 122 -3.99 28.93 -8.92
N GLY A 123 -2.90 28.27 -9.34
CA GLY A 123 -1.63 28.93 -9.62
C GLY A 123 -0.92 29.50 -8.38
N TRP A 124 -1.36 29.16 -7.16
CA TRP A 124 -0.77 29.69 -5.91
C TRP A 124 0.70 29.28 -5.71
N LEU A 125 1.13 28.24 -6.40
CA LEU A 125 2.51 27.76 -6.40
C LEU A 125 3.03 27.75 -7.83
N GLY A 126 4.18 28.37 -8.06
CA GLY A 126 4.85 28.35 -9.36
C GLY A 126 5.24 26.92 -9.77
N VAL A 127 5.47 26.71 -11.06
CA VAL A 127 5.70 25.39 -11.66
C VAL A 127 6.83 24.62 -10.96
N GLU A 128 7.97 25.26 -10.70
CA GLU A 128 9.08 24.61 -9.99
C GLU A 128 8.65 24.11 -8.59
N GLY A 129 7.90 24.94 -7.85
CA GLY A 129 7.34 24.56 -6.55
C GLY A 129 6.36 23.40 -6.66
N GLN A 130 5.52 23.37 -7.70
CA GLN A 130 4.63 22.23 -7.99
C GLN A 130 5.45 20.95 -8.19
N MET A 131 6.56 21.01 -8.92
CA MET A 131 7.43 19.84 -9.15
C MET A 131 8.11 19.35 -7.87
N TRP A 132 8.57 20.25 -7.00
CA TRP A 132 9.07 19.89 -5.68
C TRP A 132 7.99 19.26 -4.79
N LEU A 133 6.76 19.76 -4.85
CA LEU A 133 5.61 19.15 -4.15
C LEU A 133 5.32 17.74 -4.68
N ALA A 134 5.39 17.53 -6.00
CA ALA A 134 5.26 16.20 -6.59
C ALA A 134 6.38 15.26 -6.13
N LEU A 135 7.63 15.71 -6.08
CA LEU A 135 8.76 14.92 -5.57
C LEU A 135 8.59 14.57 -4.09
N ALA A 136 8.05 15.47 -3.26
CA ALA A 136 7.71 15.16 -1.88
C ALA A 136 6.67 14.03 -1.80
N ALA A 137 5.60 14.09 -2.61
CA ALA A 137 4.60 13.03 -2.70
C ALA A 137 5.22 11.69 -3.14
N TYR A 138 6.18 11.73 -4.06
CA TYR A 138 6.88 10.55 -4.57
C TYR A 138 7.80 9.93 -3.53
N ALA A 139 8.52 10.74 -2.76
CA ALA A 139 9.31 10.26 -1.64
C ALA A 139 8.43 9.57 -0.60
N THR A 140 7.28 10.16 -0.24
CA THR A 140 6.31 9.52 0.66
C THR A 140 5.75 8.21 0.07
N TYR A 141 5.46 8.17 -1.23
CA TYR A 141 5.03 6.96 -1.92
C TYR A 141 6.07 5.84 -1.85
N ILE A 142 7.36 6.15 -2.02
CA ILE A 142 8.45 5.16 -1.90
C ILE A 142 8.49 4.58 -0.48
N VAL A 143 8.33 5.41 0.55
CA VAL A 143 8.24 4.94 1.95
C VAL A 143 7.06 3.97 2.11
N ASN A 144 5.88 4.32 1.59
CA ASN A 144 4.69 3.45 1.62
C ASN A 144 4.92 2.12 0.90
N ALA A 145 5.53 2.15 -0.29
CA ALA A 145 5.86 0.95 -1.05
C ALA A 145 6.86 0.06 -0.32
N ALA A 146 7.87 0.65 0.32
CA ALA A 146 8.85 -0.08 1.13
C ALA A 146 8.18 -0.78 2.34
N GLN A 147 7.24 -0.10 3.02
CA GLN A 147 6.44 -0.71 4.10
C GLN A 147 5.68 -1.94 3.60
N PHE A 148 5.02 -1.83 2.44
CA PHE A 148 4.26 -2.93 1.86
C PHE A 148 5.15 -4.13 1.50
N VAL A 149 6.29 -3.89 0.85
CA VAL A 149 7.27 -4.94 0.50
C VAL A 149 7.81 -5.62 1.75
N TRP A 150 8.14 -4.85 2.79
CA TRP A 150 8.61 -5.39 4.07
C TRP A 150 7.56 -6.30 4.72
N LYS A 151 6.31 -5.83 4.79
CA LYS A 151 5.18 -6.61 5.33
C LYS A 151 4.99 -7.93 4.57
N LEU A 152 5.04 -7.91 3.24
CA LEU A 152 4.94 -9.12 2.42
C LEU A 152 6.08 -10.10 2.68
N ARG A 153 7.32 -9.61 2.82
CA ARG A 153 8.48 -10.45 3.15
C ARG A 153 8.30 -11.13 4.50
N MET A 154 7.85 -10.39 5.52
CA MET A 154 7.61 -10.95 6.85
C MET A 154 6.51 -12.00 6.84
N ALA A 155 5.41 -11.76 6.12
CA ALA A 155 4.32 -12.72 6.00
C ALA A 155 4.78 -14.03 5.33
N ARG A 156 5.63 -13.96 4.30
CA ARG A 156 6.21 -15.14 3.64
C ARG A 156 7.12 -15.94 4.57
N LEU A 157 7.98 -15.27 5.33
CA LEU A 157 8.90 -15.94 6.28
C LEU A 157 8.14 -16.66 7.40
N GLN A 158 7.06 -16.08 7.91
CA GLN A 158 6.23 -16.70 8.96
C GLN A 158 5.40 -17.89 8.44
N GLY A 159 4.99 -17.87 7.17
CA GLY A 159 4.33 -19.01 6.53
C GLY A 159 5.27 -20.21 6.32
N ALA A 160 6.54 -19.96 6.06
CA ALA A 160 7.55 -21.02 5.90
C ALA A 160 7.89 -21.72 7.23
N SER A 161 7.93 -20.99 8.35
CA SER A 161 8.28 -21.54 9.67
C SER A 161 7.14 -22.28 10.39
N SER A 162 5.89 -22.09 9.97
CA SER A 162 4.72 -22.80 10.53
C SER A 162 4.49 -24.19 9.90
N SER A 163 5.26 -24.53 8.85
CA SER A 163 5.15 -25.81 8.12
C SER A 163 6.11 -26.90 8.62
N SER A 164 6.86 -26.66 9.71
CA SER A 164 7.92 -27.56 10.20
C SER A 164 7.64 -28.24 11.54
N VAL A 165 6.37 -28.52 11.88
CA VAL A 165 6.02 -29.37 13.04
C VAL A 165 5.81 -30.81 12.51
N PRO A 166 6.72 -31.77 12.78
CA PRO A 166 6.47 -33.17 12.48
C PRO A 166 5.35 -33.70 13.40
N PRO A 167 4.52 -34.66 12.96
CA PRO A 167 3.54 -35.28 13.84
C PRO A 167 4.28 -36.04 14.95
N THR A 168 4.10 -35.61 16.20
CA THR A 168 4.49 -36.39 17.38
C THR A 168 3.56 -37.59 17.49
N GLY A 169 3.93 -38.68 16.82
CA GLY A 169 3.26 -39.98 16.92
C GLY A 169 4.24 -41.03 17.42
N ALA A 170 4.24 -41.28 18.72
CA ALA A 170 4.73 -42.51 19.32
C ALA A 170 4.03 -42.73 20.66
N GLU A 171 2.75 -43.02 20.59
CA GLU A 171 2.08 -43.84 21.61
C GLU A 171 2.54 -45.28 21.36
N VAL A 172 3.42 -45.80 22.22
CA VAL A 172 3.73 -47.23 22.27
C VAL A 172 3.33 -47.71 23.66
N ALA A 173 2.09 -48.22 23.74
CA ALA A 173 1.64 -49.05 24.85
C ALA A 173 2.30 -50.43 24.71
N SER A 174 2.90 -50.91 25.80
CA SER A 174 3.11 -52.34 26.09
C SER A 174 3.22 -52.49 27.61
#